data_AF-A0AAD9JPH2-F1
#
_entry.id   AF-A0AAD9JPH2-F1
#
_cell.length_a   1.000
_cell.length_b   1.000
_cell.length_c   1.000
_cell.angle_alpha   90.00
_cell.angle_beta   90.00
_cell.angle_gamma   90.00
#
_symmetry.space_group_name_H-M   'P 1'
#
loop_
_entity.id
_entity.type
_entity.pdbx_description
1 polymer ?
#
loop_
_entity_poly.entity_id
_entity_poly.type
_entity_poly.pdbx_seq_one_letter_code
_entity_poly.pdbx_strand_id
1 'polypeptide(L)'
;MTRGFKLMYGAGCVVDVITGLVLDFSVKSLYCQTCTSAKARLGADTPEFDSWFEGHFGECNVNYTGNPGGMEVAVAEDLWDRLMDRHGFRYTTILSDGDAKTFKRLTEMEVYGPDVKIEKEECVNHVAKRMKMALLKLATEGRSVVLCLVVRAMEN
;
A
#
# COMPACT_ATOMS: atom_id res chain seq x y z
N MET A 1 3.49 5.24 7.45
CA MET A 1 3.26 6.71 7.47
C MET A 1 2.43 7.13 8.67
N THR A 2 2.94 7.97 9.58
CA THR A 2 2.10 8.77 10.50
C THR A 2 2.85 10.01 10.99
N ARG A 3 2.58 11.16 10.35
CA ARG A 3 2.61 12.50 10.94
C ARG A 3 1.90 13.47 10.00
N GLY A 4 0.67 13.87 10.34
CA GLY A 4 0.04 15.08 9.82
C GLY A 4 -1.20 14.94 8.91
N PHE A 5 -1.32 13.89 8.09
CA PHE A 5 -2.47 13.74 7.17
C PHE A 5 -3.18 12.39 7.38
N LYS A 6 -4.48 12.42 7.71
CA LYS A 6 -5.36 11.26 7.58
C LYS A 6 -5.82 11.19 6.12
N LEU A 7 -5.15 10.38 5.32
CA LEU A 7 -5.62 10.07 3.96
C LEU A 7 -6.92 9.27 4.06
N MET A 8 -7.94 9.70 3.34
CA MET A 8 -9.24 9.01 3.29
C MET A 8 -9.30 7.95 2.19
N TYR A 9 -8.27 7.92 1.34
CA TYR A 9 -8.14 7.01 0.21
C TYR A 9 -6.75 6.39 0.25
N GLY A 10 -6.69 5.10 -0.07
CA GLY A 10 -5.47 4.37 -0.38
C GLY A 10 -5.64 3.72 -1.73
N ALA A 11 -4.61 3.80 -2.57
CA ALA A 11 -4.61 3.17 -3.88
C ALA A 11 -3.29 2.46 -4.11
N GLY A 12 -3.33 1.39 -4.88
CA GLY A 12 -2.15 0.65 -5.31
C GLY A 12 -2.40 -0.02 -6.63
N CYS A 13 -1.32 -0.19 -7.39
CA CYS A 13 -1.37 -0.77 -8.71
C CYS A 13 -0.21 -1.74 -8.90
N VAL A 14 -0.39 -2.63 -9.86
CA VAL A 14 0.58 -3.59 -10.29
C VAL A 14 1.00 -3.18 -11.68
N VAL A 15 2.30 -3.03 -11.85
CA VAL A 15 2.89 -2.56 -13.10
C VAL A 15 3.85 -3.62 -13.59
N ASP A 16 3.75 -3.96 -14.87
CA ASP A 16 4.78 -4.73 -15.54
C ASP A 16 6.02 -3.85 -15.72
N VAL A 17 7.15 -4.26 -15.14
CA VAL A 17 8.41 -3.51 -15.17
C VAL A 17 8.96 -3.38 -16.59
N ILE A 18 8.70 -4.35 -17.47
CA ILE A 18 9.24 -4.36 -18.84
C ILE A 18 8.44 -3.40 -19.73
N THR A 19 7.11 -3.51 -19.72
CA THR A 19 6.24 -2.72 -20.61
C THR A 19 5.78 -1.39 -20.00
N GLY A 20 5.85 -1.25 -18.68
CA GLY A 20 5.30 -0.11 -17.95
C GLY A 20 3.76 -0.12 -17.88
N LEU A 21 3.10 -1.20 -18.29
CA LEU A 21 1.64 -1.30 -18.30
C LEU A 21 1.09 -1.63 -16.91
N VAL A 22 -0.05 -1.02 -16.57
CA VAL A 22 -0.80 -1.35 -15.35
C VAL A 22 -1.61 -2.61 -15.59
N LEU A 23 -1.29 -3.67 -14.85
CA LEU A 23 -1.94 -4.98 -14.95
C LEU A 23 -3.19 -5.07 -14.06
N ASP A 24 -3.15 -4.48 -12.86
CA ASP A 24 -4.26 -4.45 -11.92
C ASP A 24 -4.13 -3.26 -10.96
N PHE A 25 -5.22 -2.86 -10.32
CA PHE A 25 -5.24 -1.80 -9.31
C PHE A 25 -6.35 -2.00 -8.28
N SER A 26 -6.11 -1.63 -7.03
CA SER A 26 -7.15 -1.59 -5.98
C SER A 26 -7.19 -0.23 -5.31
N VAL A 27 -8.39 0.19 -4.92
CA VAL A 27 -8.65 1.46 -4.22
C VAL A 27 -9.46 1.16 -2.98
N LYS A 28 -8.93 1.59 -1.83
CA LYS A 28 -9.60 1.57 -0.53
C LYS A 28 -10.01 2.98 -0.13
N SER A 29 -11.18 3.12 0.46
CA SER A 29 -11.75 4.39 0.87
C SER A 29 -12.44 4.29 2.23
N LEU A 30 -12.19 5.28 3.08
CA LEU A 30 -12.92 5.55 4.32
C LEU A 30 -14.00 6.63 4.11
N TYR A 31 -14.14 7.14 2.88
CA TYR A 31 -14.98 8.29 2.58
C TYR A 31 -16.02 8.01 1.49
N CYS A 32 -17.23 8.48 1.75
CA CYS A 32 -18.28 8.62 0.75
C CYS A 32 -18.93 9.99 0.92
N GLN A 33 -18.97 10.76 -0.17
CA GLN A 33 -19.59 12.08 -0.19
C GLN A 33 -21.08 11.98 0.16
N THR A 34 -21.78 11.00 -0.42
CA THR A 34 -23.22 10.78 -0.22
C THR A 34 -23.53 10.47 1.24
N CYS A 35 -22.75 9.58 1.88
CA CYS A 35 -22.86 9.33 3.32
C CYS A 35 -22.64 10.59 4.16
N THR A 36 -21.64 11.40 3.80
CA THR A 36 -21.31 12.64 4.53
C THR A 36 -22.45 13.65 4.46
N SER A 37 -23.02 13.86 3.27
CA SER A 37 -24.17 14.72 3.06
C SER A 37 -25.43 14.20 3.74
N ALA A 38 -25.68 12.88 3.70
CA ALA A 38 -26.81 12.26 4.38
C ALA A 38 -26.74 12.42 5.89
N LYS A 39 -25.57 12.21 6.51
CA LYS A 39 -25.35 12.44 7.95
C LYS A 39 -25.61 13.89 8.34
N ALA A 40 -25.20 14.85 7.51
CA ALA A 40 -25.45 16.28 7.77
C ALA A 40 -26.95 16.64 7.67
N ARG A 41 -27.72 15.95 6.82
CA ARG A 41 -29.14 16.23 6.57
C ARG A 41 -30.08 15.50 7.54
N LEU A 42 -29.80 14.23 7.82
CA LEU A 42 -30.67 13.33 8.60
C LEU A 42 -30.22 13.18 10.07
N GLY A 43 -29.01 13.65 10.40
CA GLY A 43 -28.33 13.33 11.65
C GLY A 43 -27.53 12.04 11.52
N ALA A 44 -26.33 12.00 12.12
CA ALA A 44 -25.66 10.73 12.35
C ALA A 44 -26.39 10.00 13.48
N ASP A 45 -26.53 8.67 13.35
CA ASP A 45 -27.12 7.79 14.38
C ASP A 45 -28.64 7.98 14.60
N THR A 46 -29.36 8.34 13.53
CA THR A 46 -30.82 8.44 13.52
C THR A 46 -31.44 7.27 12.75
N PRO A 47 -32.64 6.78 13.14
CA PRO A 47 -33.35 5.76 12.38
C PRO A 47 -33.58 6.14 10.90
N GLU A 48 -33.73 7.44 10.63
CA GLU A 48 -33.85 7.98 9.28
C GLU A 48 -32.57 7.78 8.46
N PHE A 49 -31.40 7.92 9.08
CA PHE A 49 -30.12 7.63 8.44
C PHE A 49 -29.97 6.13 8.17
N ASP A 50 -30.34 5.27 9.12
CA ASP A 50 -30.21 3.82 8.99
C ASP A 50 -31.07 3.30 7.82
N SER A 51 -32.33 3.71 7.75
CA SER A 51 -33.23 3.36 6.64
C SER A 51 -32.72 3.89 5.29
N TRP A 52 -32.14 5.10 5.27
CA TRP A 52 -31.51 5.63 4.06
C TRP A 52 -30.26 4.83 3.66
N PHE A 53 -29.45 4.42 4.64
CA PHE A 53 -28.19 3.70 4.41
C PHE A 53 -28.42 2.30 3.83
N GLU A 54 -29.50 1.61 4.22
CA GLU A 54 -29.89 0.33 3.61
C GLU A 54 -30.02 0.42 2.09
N GLY A 55 -30.62 1.50 1.59
CA GLY A 55 -30.73 1.76 0.15
C GLY A 55 -29.40 2.18 -0.51
N HIS A 56 -28.53 2.86 0.23
CA HIS A 56 -27.24 3.33 -0.28
C HIS A 56 -26.12 2.28 -0.19
N PHE A 57 -26.28 1.22 0.62
CA PHE A 57 -25.21 0.29 0.96
C PHE A 57 -24.45 -0.25 -0.27
N GLY A 58 -25.16 -0.61 -1.34
CA GLY A 58 -24.56 -1.11 -2.58
C GLY A 58 -23.84 -0.06 -3.44
N GLU A 59 -24.10 1.23 -3.22
CA GLU A 59 -23.48 2.36 -3.93
C GLU A 59 -22.46 3.11 -3.05
N CYS A 60 -22.20 2.61 -1.85
CA CYS A 60 -21.31 3.26 -0.90
C CYS A 60 -19.86 3.16 -1.36
N ASN A 61 -19.19 4.31 -1.47
CA ASN A 61 -17.78 4.36 -1.81
C ASN A 61 -16.87 3.95 -0.63
N VAL A 62 -17.40 3.80 0.59
CA VAL A 62 -16.61 3.30 1.73
C VAL A 62 -16.51 1.78 1.62
N ASN A 63 -15.28 1.29 1.43
CA ASN A 63 -15.00 -0.14 1.28
C ASN A 63 -13.87 -0.62 2.19
N TYR A 64 -13.48 0.20 3.17
CA TYR A 64 -12.46 -0.11 4.17
C TYR A 64 -12.87 0.43 5.54
N THR A 65 -12.70 -0.37 6.59
CA THR A 65 -13.16 -0.06 7.95
C THR A 65 -12.02 0.06 8.97
N GLY A 66 -10.76 -0.08 8.52
CA GLY A 66 -9.58 0.01 9.37
C GLY A 66 -8.99 1.43 9.49
N ASN A 67 -7.78 1.52 10.01
CA ASN A 67 -7.06 2.79 10.10
C ASN A 67 -6.49 3.21 8.74
N PRO A 68 -6.40 4.52 8.42
CA PRO A 68 -5.82 4.99 7.15
C PRO A 68 -4.47 4.37 6.77
N GLY A 69 -3.59 4.15 7.76
CA GLY A 69 -2.27 3.55 7.53
C GLY A 69 -2.30 2.06 7.20
N GLY A 70 -3.43 1.38 7.35
CA GLY A 70 -3.65 -0.01 6.97
C GLY A 70 -4.29 -0.17 5.59
N MET A 71 -4.69 0.91 4.93
CA MET A 71 -5.24 0.84 3.57
C MET A 71 -4.23 0.30 2.56
N GLU A 72 -2.95 0.68 2.70
CA GLU A 72 -1.88 0.17 1.83
C GLU A 72 -1.78 -1.36 1.91
N VAL A 73 -1.86 -1.89 3.13
CA VAL A 73 -1.87 -3.34 3.37
C VAL A 73 -3.10 -3.97 2.73
N ALA A 74 -4.29 -3.43 2.98
CA ALA A 74 -5.54 -3.98 2.45
C ALA A 74 -5.64 -3.91 0.92
N VAL A 75 -5.07 -2.87 0.30
CA VAL A 75 -4.92 -2.78 -1.16
C VAL A 75 -4.03 -3.90 -1.68
N ALA A 76 -2.90 -4.16 -1.01
CA ALA A 76 -1.98 -5.22 -1.41
C ALA A 76 -2.61 -6.61 -1.23
N GLU A 77 -3.31 -6.86 -0.12
CA GLU A 77 -4.05 -8.11 0.12
C GLU A 77 -5.06 -8.36 -1.01
N ASP A 78 -5.90 -7.37 -1.32
CA ASP A 78 -6.87 -7.42 -2.42
C ASP A 78 -6.23 -7.80 -3.77
N LEU A 79 -5.07 -7.19 -4.07
CA LEU A 79 -4.36 -7.44 -5.32
C LEU A 79 -3.83 -8.86 -5.36
N TRP A 80 -3.18 -9.31 -4.30
CA TRP A 80 -2.58 -10.66 -4.22
C TRP A 80 -3.62 -11.77 -4.23
N ASP A 81 -4.72 -11.60 -3.50
CA ASP A 81 -5.78 -12.61 -3.34
C ASP A 81 -6.48 -12.91 -4.68
N ARG A 82 -6.94 -11.87 -5.39
CA ARG A 82 -7.74 -12.04 -6.61
C ARG A 82 -6.95 -12.42 -7.86
N LEU A 83 -5.62 -12.39 -7.82
CA LEU A 83 -4.78 -12.69 -8.98
C LEU A 83 -4.85 -14.12 -9.44
N MET A 84 -4.82 -15.05 -8.48
CA MET A 84 -4.87 -16.47 -8.76
C MET A 84 -6.12 -16.78 -9.58
N ASP A 85 -7.23 -16.12 -9.26
CA ASP A 85 -8.50 -16.29 -9.94
C ASP A 85 -8.58 -15.55 -11.28
N ARG A 86 -7.99 -14.34 -11.40
CA ARG A 86 -8.21 -13.47 -12.56
C ARG A 86 -7.21 -13.59 -13.69
N HIS A 87 -5.94 -13.86 -13.40
CA HIS A 87 -4.89 -13.70 -14.41
C HIS A 87 -3.94 -14.89 -14.56
N GLY A 88 -3.99 -15.88 -13.67
CA GLY A 88 -3.21 -17.11 -13.81
C GLY A 88 -1.69 -16.93 -13.71
N PHE A 89 -1.22 -15.82 -13.15
CA PHE A 89 0.19 -15.55 -12.90
C PHE A 89 0.42 -15.08 -11.45
N ARG A 90 1.67 -15.12 -10.99
CA ARG A 90 2.05 -14.85 -9.60
C ARG A 90 2.92 -13.62 -9.50
N TYR A 91 2.69 -12.77 -8.51
CA TYR A 91 3.61 -11.70 -8.15
C TYR A 91 4.65 -12.24 -7.17
N THR A 92 5.90 -12.34 -7.61
CA THR A 92 7.00 -12.81 -6.76
C THR A 92 7.73 -11.67 -6.06
N THR A 93 7.54 -10.43 -6.49
CA THR A 93 8.32 -9.28 -6.00
C THR A 93 7.41 -8.10 -5.69
N ILE A 94 7.64 -7.47 -4.53
CA ILE A 94 7.01 -6.20 -4.16
C ILE A 94 8.07 -5.11 -4.03
N LEU A 95 7.88 -4.00 -4.74
CA LEU A 95 8.67 -2.78 -4.60
C LEU A 95 8.00 -1.86 -3.57
N SER A 96 8.68 -1.53 -2.47
CA SER A 96 8.11 -0.63 -1.44
C SER A 96 9.09 0.44 -0.93
N ASP A 97 8.55 1.57 -0.47
CA ASP A 97 9.31 2.68 0.14
C ASP A 97 9.63 2.39 1.62
N GLY A 98 10.20 1.22 1.88
CA GLY A 98 10.53 0.78 3.24
C GLY A 98 9.32 0.33 4.07
N ASP A 99 8.14 0.15 3.46
CA ASP A 99 6.99 -0.40 4.20
C ASP A 99 7.27 -1.87 4.56
N ALA A 100 7.43 -2.12 5.85
CA ALA A 100 7.69 -3.44 6.41
C ALA A 100 6.39 -4.18 6.77
N LYS A 101 5.28 -3.46 6.96
CA LYS A 101 4.00 -4.05 7.39
C LYS A 101 3.32 -4.76 6.24
N THR A 102 3.28 -4.13 5.07
CA THR A 102 2.69 -4.72 3.85
C THR A 102 3.42 -6.00 3.49
N PHE A 103 4.75 -5.98 3.43
CA PHE A 103 5.57 -7.14 3.10
C PHE A 103 5.40 -8.30 4.10
N LYS A 104 5.41 -7.99 5.41
CA LYS A 104 5.19 -8.99 6.46
C LYS A 104 3.83 -9.65 6.29
N ARG A 105 2.79 -8.85 6.03
CA ARG A 105 1.43 -9.35 5.88
C ARG A 105 1.27 -10.24 4.65
N LEU A 106 1.81 -9.83 3.50
CA LEU A 106 1.77 -10.64 2.28
C LEU A 106 2.50 -11.97 2.45
N THR A 107 3.65 -11.97 3.12
CA THR A 107 4.38 -13.21 3.44
C THR A 107 3.56 -14.14 4.34
N GLU A 108 2.85 -13.58 5.32
CA GLU A 108 1.97 -14.35 6.24
C GLU A 108 0.71 -14.90 5.56
N MET A 109 0.27 -14.32 4.43
CA MET A 109 -0.89 -14.84 3.71
C MET A 109 -0.62 -16.15 2.99
N GLU A 110 0.66 -16.46 2.70
CA GLU A 110 1.08 -17.67 1.98
C GLU A 110 0.21 -17.96 0.73
N VAL A 111 -0.13 -16.90 -0.04
CA VAL A 111 -1.11 -16.94 -1.16
C VAL A 111 -0.78 -18.01 -2.21
N TYR A 112 0.50 -18.36 -2.33
CA TYR A 112 1.00 -19.33 -3.30
C TYR A 112 1.52 -20.63 -2.66
N GLY A 113 1.32 -20.81 -1.34
CA GLY A 113 1.86 -21.91 -0.55
C GLY A 113 3.31 -21.69 -0.07
N PRO A 114 3.87 -22.66 0.68
CA PRO A 114 5.16 -22.51 1.36
C PRO A 114 6.37 -22.49 0.42
N ASP A 115 6.21 -22.97 -0.82
CA ASP A 115 7.30 -23.11 -1.79
C ASP A 115 7.61 -21.81 -2.54
N VAL A 116 6.69 -20.84 -2.52
CA VAL A 116 6.84 -19.58 -3.27
C VAL A 116 6.98 -18.42 -2.28
N LYS A 117 8.17 -17.82 -2.26
CA LYS A 117 8.47 -16.67 -1.41
C LYS A 117 8.29 -15.37 -2.18
N ILE A 118 7.72 -14.38 -1.50
CA ILE A 118 7.65 -13.01 -2.00
C ILE A 118 8.96 -12.32 -1.62
N GLU A 119 9.61 -11.71 -2.60
CA GLU A 119 10.81 -10.90 -2.43
C GLU A 119 10.44 -9.42 -2.27
N LYS A 120 11.20 -8.72 -1.44
CA LYS A 120 11.04 -7.27 -1.23
C LYS A 120 12.19 -6.52 -1.87
N GLU A 121 11.85 -5.58 -2.74
CA GLU A 121 12.78 -4.59 -3.26
C GLU A 121 12.52 -3.22 -2.61
N GLU A 122 13.60 -2.47 -2.38
CA GLU A 122 13.52 -1.10 -1.88
C GLU A 122 13.57 -0.11 -3.03
N CYS A 123 12.68 0.89 -3.00
CA CYS A 123 12.74 1.99 -3.94
C CYS A 123 14.09 2.71 -3.88
N VAL A 124 14.66 3.04 -5.04
CA VAL A 124 15.95 3.75 -5.16
C VAL A 124 15.96 5.06 -4.36
N ASN A 125 14.82 5.77 -4.33
CA ASN A 125 14.67 6.99 -3.53
C ASN A 125 14.78 6.70 -2.03
N HIS A 126 14.24 5.56 -1.57
CA HIS A 126 14.36 5.13 -0.19
C HIS A 126 15.81 4.82 0.16
N VAL A 127 16.50 4.07 -0.70
CA VAL A 127 17.92 3.73 -0.56
C VAL A 127 18.76 5.01 -0.48
N ALA A 128 18.57 5.95 -1.41
CA ALA A 128 19.26 7.23 -1.43
C ALA A 128 19.02 8.05 -0.15
N LYS A 129 17.77 8.08 0.35
CA LYS A 129 17.42 8.75 1.60
C LYS A 129 18.12 8.11 2.80
N ARG A 130 18.15 6.78 2.90
CA ARG A 130 18.85 6.05 3.96
C ARG A 130 20.36 6.34 3.93
N MET A 131 20.97 6.30 2.75
CA MET A 131 22.38 6.65 2.56
C MET A 131 22.65 8.09 3.02
N LYS A 132 21.83 9.05 2.60
CA LYS A 132 21.95 10.45 3.03
C LYS A 132 21.90 10.60 4.56
N MET A 133 20.94 9.94 5.22
CA MET A 133 20.81 10.01 6.68
C MET A 133 22.02 9.41 7.40
N ALA A 134 22.55 8.29 6.90
CA ALA A 134 23.76 7.66 7.45
C ALA A 134 24.99 8.58 7.30
N LEU A 135 25.16 9.21 6.14
CA LEU A 135 26.25 10.17 5.89
C LEU A 135 26.17 11.39 6.81
N LEU A 136 24.98 11.97 6.97
CA LEU A 136 24.78 13.12 7.86
C LEU A 136 25.14 12.77 9.30
N LYS A 137 24.74 11.58 9.78
CA LYS A 137 25.09 11.10 11.13
C LYS A 137 26.61 11.00 11.32
N LEU A 138 27.32 10.41 10.36
CA LEU A 138 28.78 10.27 10.44
C LEU A 138 29.51 11.62 10.38
N ALA A 139 29.01 12.55 9.55
CA ALA A 139 29.54 13.91 9.47
C ALA A 139 29.34 14.66 10.80
N THR A 140 28.18 14.52 11.45
CA THR A 140 27.94 15.12 12.77
C THR A 140 28.81 14.50 13.87
N GLU A 141 29.25 13.26 13.70
CA GLU A 141 30.15 12.56 14.62
C GLU A 141 31.64 12.84 14.33
N GLY A 142 31.95 13.75 13.39
CA GLY A 142 33.31 14.19 13.07
C GLY A 142 34.18 13.15 12.36
N ARG A 143 33.57 12.11 11.75
CA ARG A 143 34.30 11.03 11.07
C ARG A 143 34.52 11.37 9.60
N SER A 144 35.71 11.11 9.08
CA SER A 144 35.95 11.08 7.64
C SER A 144 35.22 9.89 7.03
N VAL A 145 34.45 10.14 5.97
CA VAL A 145 33.68 9.11 5.27
C VAL A 145 34.19 8.98 3.84
N VAL A 146 34.62 7.78 3.47
CA VAL A 146 34.89 7.42 2.07
C VAL A 146 33.72 6.58 1.60
N LEU A 147 33.00 7.08 0.59
CA LEU A 147 31.88 6.35 -0.01
C LEU A 147 32.40 5.44 -1.12
N CYS A 148 32.32 4.12 -0.91
CA CYS A 148 32.54 3.14 -1.98
C CYS A 148 31.19 2.60 -2.43
N LEU A 149 30.72 3.02 -3.60
CA LEU A 149 29.54 2.48 -4.26
C LEU A 149 29.95 1.21 -5.02
N VAL A 150 29.68 0.05 -4.44
CA VAL A 150 29.80 -1.22 -5.15
C VAL A 150 28.48 -1.50 -5.84
N VAL A 151 28.38 -1.12 -7.11
CA VAL A 151 27.22 -1.44 -7.95
C VAL A 151 27.50 -2.81 -8.59
N ARG A 152 26.77 -3.84 -8.17
CA ARG A 152 26.82 -5.14 -8.84
C ARG A 152 25.86 -5.08 -10.02
N ALA A 153 26.38 -5.14 -11.25
CA ALA A 153 25.54 -5.39 -12.41
C ALA A 153 24.94 -6.80 -12.26
N MET A 154 23.62 -6.92 -12.32
CA MET A 154 22.97 -8.21 -12.51
C MET A 154 22.91 -8.44 -14.02
N GLU A 155 23.68 -9.43 -14.48
CA GLU A 155 23.57 -9.93 -15.85
C GLU A 155 22.28 -10.75 -15.97
N ASN A 156 21.51 -10.50 -17.04
CA ASN A 156 20.33 -11.29 -17.42
C ASN A 156 20.71 -12.72 -17.81
#